data_AF-A0A645DD38-F1
#
_entry.id   AF-A0A645DD38-F1
#
_cell.length_a   1.000
_cell.length_b   1.000
_cell.length_c   1.000
_cell.angle_alpha   90.00
_cell.angle_beta   90.00
_cell.angle_gamma   90.00
#
_symmetry.space_group_name_H-M   'P 1'
#
loop_
_entity.id
_entity.type
_entity.pdbx_description
1 polymer ?
#
loop_
_entity_poly.entity_id
_entity_poly.type
_entity_poly.pdbx_seq_one_letter_code
_entity_poly.pdbx_strand_id
1 'polypeptide(L)'
;MFATGSTLQNHLAHIIHLPENAQGTTGTLLAHVSVTAPGIIGSVSAMNLSGVAGSLNMAPAANCDTEHIGFNSLLLLRECIMKGASAARAAKVIQNARRGVTWNYALSDGASDTACAVEAGASWPAIDFLSYPPKQYLPYLPDAGFLAEHQSAPYKNGVMVRWCGDAFPEEYYKFNGGLWQFYKEKYDNRIKLRPDAFLPWGFINRTPRDKNCPSSYYFAPRRTQGSVIITSNHFLMPHMRLCAMDSWCAQVVKGDVNDIQWRYDELNYQIRQTLLKQGSVSYQAAKQLIDFLAPYGKFPNYYAKNPKSRDGKALRIEGCVSVFDLKKRSVESHYGYYNDDWVKTTLPNYFTESPSALSAGTQQRASEADQA
;
A
#
# COMPACT_ATOMS: atom_id res chain seq x y z
N MET A 1 -0.21 -12.33 -3.50
CA MET A 1 0.33 -11.93 -4.81
C MET A 1 -0.70 -12.35 -5.86
N PHE A 2 -1.06 -11.51 -6.83
CA PHE A 2 -1.95 -11.94 -7.91
C PHE A 2 -1.17 -12.88 -8.83
N ALA A 3 -1.82 -13.90 -9.39
CA ALA A 3 -1.13 -14.87 -10.24
C ALA A 3 -0.57 -14.16 -11.48
N THR A 4 0.75 -14.09 -11.57
CA THR A 4 1.43 -13.39 -12.67
C THR A 4 1.55 -14.26 -13.92
N GLY A 5 1.24 -15.56 -13.82
CA GLY A 5 1.42 -16.52 -14.92
C GLY A 5 2.87 -16.66 -15.39
N SER A 6 3.84 -16.32 -14.53
CA SER A 6 5.24 -16.11 -14.90
C SER A 6 5.53 -14.89 -15.78
N THR A 7 4.56 -14.03 -16.05
CA THR A 7 4.73 -12.85 -16.91
C THR A 7 5.53 -11.75 -16.22
N LEU A 8 5.16 -11.37 -14.99
CA LEU A 8 5.76 -10.19 -14.35
C LEU A 8 7.26 -10.35 -14.09
N GLN A 9 7.69 -11.46 -13.50
CA GLN A 9 9.09 -11.72 -13.20
C GLN A 9 10.01 -11.76 -14.45
N ASN A 10 9.44 -11.97 -15.64
CA ASN A 10 10.21 -12.04 -16.89
C ASN A 10 10.09 -10.79 -17.77
N HIS A 11 9.04 -9.99 -17.58
CA HIS A 11 8.67 -8.92 -18.51
C HIS A 11 8.39 -7.57 -17.85
N LEU A 12 8.53 -7.44 -16.53
CA LEU A 12 8.41 -6.14 -15.86
C LEU A 12 9.42 -5.15 -16.44
N ALA A 13 8.93 -3.96 -16.76
CA ALA A 13 9.74 -2.87 -17.30
C ALA A 13 9.16 -1.52 -16.84
N HIS A 14 9.94 -0.47 -17.06
CA HIS A 14 9.44 0.90 -17.00
C HIS A 14 8.81 1.25 -18.34
N ILE A 15 7.50 1.51 -18.34
CA ILE A 15 6.74 1.93 -19.53
C ILE A 15 6.36 3.40 -19.35
N ILE A 16 6.80 4.23 -20.29
CA ILE A 16 6.51 5.66 -20.28
C ILE A 16 5.26 5.92 -21.12
N HIS A 17 4.30 6.65 -20.56
CA HIS A 17 3.05 7.00 -21.19
C HIS A 17 2.90 8.51 -21.32
N LEU A 18 2.56 8.95 -22.53
CA LEU A 18 2.10 10.31 -22.83
C LEU A 18 0.61 10.24 -23.19
N PRO A 19 -0.29 10.46 -22.22
CA PRO A 19 -1.72 10.43 -22.51
C PRO A 19 -2.12 11.64 -23.36
N GLU A 20 -2.96 11.41 -24.35
CA GLU A 20 -3.59 12.48 -25.14
C GLU A 20 -4.84 12.97 -24.41
N ASN A 21 -4.99 14.28 -24.26
CA ASN A 21 -6.24 14.85 -23.78
C ASN A 21 -7.28 14.71 -24.88
N ALA A 22 -8.36 13.97 -24.63
CA ALA A 22 -9.47 13.93 -25.57
C ALA A 22 -10.08 15.34 -25.70
N GLN A 23 -10.40 15.74 -26.93
CA GLN A 23 -11.08 17.02 -27.19
C GLN A 23 -12.34 17.12 -26.31
N GLY A 24 -12.45 18.20 -25.53
CA GLY A 24 -13.59 18.46 -24.64
C GLY A 24 -13.50 17.83 -23.24
N THR A 25 -12.40 17.16 -22.87
CA THR A 25 -12.20 16.69 -21.48
C THR A 25 -11.66 17.81 -20.58
N THR A 26 -12.30 17.99 -19.42
CA THR A 26 -11.84 18.91 -18.38
C THR A 26 -10.80 18.22 -17.49
N GLY A 27 -9.56 18.69 -17.57
CA GLY A 27 -8.45 18.24 -16.72
C GLY A 27 -7.25 17.76 -17.54
N THR A 28 -6.06 18.22 -17.17
CA THR A 28 -4.81 17.82 -17.82
C THR A 28 -4.43 16.40 -17.39
N LEU A 29 -4.42 15.46 -18.33
CA LEU A 29 -3.83 14.15 -18.11
C LEU A 29 -2.30 14.29 -18.02
N LEU A 30 -1.71 13.61 -17.04
CA LEU A 30 -0.29 13.73 -16.74
C LEU A 30 0.49 12.56 -17.35
N ALA A 31 1.57 12.90 -18.04
CA ALA A 31 2.54 11.91 -18.49
C ALA A 31 3.16 11.20 -17.27
N HIS A 32 3.38 9.89 -17.40
CA HIS A 32 3.75 9.04 -16.28
C HIS A 32 4.60 7.85 -16.69
N VAL A 33 5.33 7.31 -15.73
CA VAL A 33 6.00 6.00 -15.82
C VAL A 33 5.19 4.98 -15.06
N SER A 34 4.95 3.83 -15.69
CA SER A 34 4.33 2.65 -15.12
C SER A 34 5.38 1.56 -14.96
N VAL A 35 5.43 0.92 -13.79
CA VAL A 35 6.14 -0.33 -13.59
C VAL A 35 5.12 -1.45 -13.78
N THR A 36 5.19 -2.09 -14.94
CA THR A 36 4.25 -3.14 -15.36
C THR A 36 4.87 -3.98 -16.49
N ALA A 37 4.20 -5.04 -16.91
CA ALA A 37 4.63 -5.83 -18.06
C ALA A 37 4.01 -5.28 -19.36
N PRO A 38 4.73 -5.29 -20.49
CA PRO A 38 4.15 -4.99 -21.80
C PRO A 38 2.86 -5.78 -22.06
N GLY A 39 1.84 -5.11 -22.57
CA GLY A 39 0.51 -5.69 -22.79
C GLY A 39 -0.44 -5.58 -21.59
N ILE A 40 0.05 -5.30 -20.38
CA ILE A 40 -0.80 -4.94 -19.24
C ILE A 40 -1.03 -3.43 -19.25
N ILE A 41 -2.28 -3.03 -19.51
CA ILE A 41 -2.67 -1.62 -19.55
C ILE A 41 -2.79 -0.96 -18.16
N GLY A 42 -2.80 -1.73 -17.08
CA GLY A 42 -2.76 -1.22 -15.71
C GLY A 42 -1.34 -1.11 -15.14
N SER A 43 -1.20 -0.45 -14.00
CA SER A 43 0.08 -0.27 -13.30
C SER A 43 0.13 -1.09 -12.02
N VAL A 44 1.28 -1.70 -11.70
CA VAL A 44 1.55 -2.28 -10.37
C VAL A 44 2.06 -1.19 -9.42
N SER A 45 2.93 -0.34 -9.94
CA SER A 45 3.31 0.95 -9.34
C SER A 45 3.52 1.96 -10.45
N ALA A 46 3.30 3.24 -10.19
CA ALA A 46 3.46 4.30 -11.18
C ALA A 46 3.76 5.64 -10.53
N MET A 47 4.31 6.56 -11.33
CA MET A 47 4.58 7.95 -10.94
C MET A 47 4.37 8.88 -12.12
N ASN A 48 3.84 10.08 -11.88
CA ASN A 48 3.61 11.09 -12.92
C ASN A 48 4.61 12.26 -12.86
N LEU A 49 4.52 13.16 -13.85
CA LEU A 49 5.34 14.37 -13.94
C LEU A 49 5.15 15.36 -12.78
N SER A 50 4.02 15.31 -12.08
CA SER A 50 3.79 16.11 -10.87
C SER A 50 4.49 15.55 -9.63
N GLY A 51 5.22 14.44 -9.75
CA GLY A 51 5.86 13.78 -8.61
C GLY A 51 4.88 13.08 -7.68
N VAL A 52 3.71 12.68 -8.19
CA VAL A 52 2.77 11.81 -7.48
C VAL A 52 3.05 10.38 -7.87
N ALA A 53 3.22 9.50 -6.90
CA ALA A 53 3.41 8.08 -7.12
C ALA A 53 2.44 7.24 -6.30
N GLY A 54 2.27 6.00 -6.73
CA GLY A 54 1.50 5.04 -5.98
C GLY A 54 1.80 3.60 -6.34
N SER A 55 1.36 2.73 -5.44
CA SER A 55 1.39 1.28 -5.59
C SER A 55 0.15 0.68 -4.93
N LEU A 56 -0.04 -0.63 -5.11
CA LEU A 56 -1.19 -1.35 -4.57
C LEU A 56 -0.78 -2.64 -3.89
N ASN A 57 -1.53 -2.99 -2.84
CA ASN A 57 -1.45 -4.25 -2.14
C ASN A 57 -2.82 -4.89 -2.08
N MET A 58 -2.88 -6.20 -2.35
CA MET A 58 -4.07 -7.01 -2.08
C MET A 58 -4.36 -6.98 -0.58
N ALA A 59 -5.60 -6.69 -0.19
CA ALA A 59 -6.05 -6.68 1.19
C ALA A 59 -7.31 -7.55 1.32
N PRO A 60 -7.17 -8.85 1.61
CA PRO A 60 -8.30 -9.78 1.64
C PRO A 60 -9.36 -9.36 2.66
N ALA A 61 -10.59 -9.16 2.18
CA ALA A 61 -11.75 -8.79 2.99
C ALA A 61 -13.07 -9.02 2.22
N ALA A 62 -14.15 -9.21 2.97
CA ALA A 62 -15.45 -9.63 2.45
C ALA A 62 -16.36 -8.50 1.99
N ASN A 63 -15.96 -7.24 2.17
CA ASN A 63 -16.67 -6.08 1.62
C ASN A 63 -16.41 -5.92 0.11
N CYS A 64 -16.76 -6.97 -0.64
CA CYS A 64 -16.67 -7.09 -2.09
C CYS A 64 -18.07 -7.18 -2.71
N ASP A 65 -18.20 -6.75 -3.96
CA ASP A 65 -19.44 -6.80 -4.75
C ASP A 65 -19.15 -7.54 -6.06
N THR A 66 -19.63 -8.79 -6.14
CA THR A 66 -19.43 -9.66 -7.30
C THR A 66 -20.36 -9.34 -8.46
N GLU A 67 -21.44 -8.61 -8.22
CA GLU A 67 -22.39 -8.18 -9.26
C GLU A 67 -21.90 -6.89 -9.93
N HIS A 68 -21.19 -6.05 -9.17
CA HIS A 68 -20.76 -4.72 -9.60
C HIS A 68 -19.25 -4.50 -9.42
N ILE A 69 -18.45 -5.33 -10.10
CA ILE A 69 -16.99 -5.37 -9.98
C ILE A 69 -16.28 -4.03 -10.23
N GLY A 70 -16.86 -3.14 -11.04
CA GLY A 70 -16.32 -1.81 -11.31
C GLY A 70 -14.93 -1.83 -11.94
N PHE A 71 -14.09 -0.89 -11.52
CA PHE A 71 -12.77 -0.65 -12.08
C PHE A 71 -11.71 -1.54 -11.42
N ASN A 72 -10.93 -2.25 -12.25
CA ASN A 72 -9.84 -3.09 -11.77
C ASN A 72 -8.76 -2.25 -11.06
N SER A 73 -8.10 -2.80 -10.03
CA SER A 73 -7.12 -2.06 -9.21
C SER A 73 -5.90 -1.57 -9.98
N LEU A 74 -5.37 -2.34 -10.93
CA LEU A 74 -4.21 -1.92 -11.73
C LEU A 74 -4.60 -0.77 -12.66
N LEU A 75 -5.80 -0.83 -13.23
CA LEU A 75 -6.36 0.25 -14.05
C LEU A 75 -6.67 1.50 -13.22
N LEU A 76 -7.24 1.31 -12.03
CA LEU A 76 -7.55 2.41 -11.13
C LEU A 76 -6.29 3.10 -10.61
N LEU A 77 -5.21 2.36 -10.35
CA LEU A 77 -3.92 2.95 -10.02
C LEU A 77 -3.37 3.77 -11.19
N ARG A 78 -3.41 3.23 -12.42
CA ARG A 78 -3.02 4.00 -13.60
C ARG A 78 -3.84 5.29 -13.72
N GLU A 79 -5.16 5.19 -13.60
CA GLU A 79 -6.08 6.32 -13.71
C GLU A 79 -5.82 7.39 -12.64
N CYS A 80 -5.60 7.00 -11.39
CA CYS A 80 -5.37 7.94 -10.31
C CYS A 80 -4.01 8.64 -10.43
N ILE A 81 -2.99 7.96 -10.94
CA ILE A 81 -1.68 8.58 -11.24
C ILE A 81 -1.77 9.47 -12.48
N MET A 82 -2.48 9.06 -13.51
CA MET A 82 -2.67 9.87 -14.71
C MET A 82 -3.44 11.17 -14.44
N LYS A 83 -4.40 11.16 -13.51
CA LYS A 83 -5.25 12.33 -13.19
C LYS A 83 -4.86 13.07 -11.91
N GLY A 84 -4.00 12.49 -11.07
CA GLY A 84 -3.68 13.00 -9.75
C GLY A 84 -2.49 13.95 -9.74
N ALA A 85 -2.73 15.26 -9.71
CA ALA A 85 -1.66 16.25 -9.53
C ALA A 85 -1.16 16.39 -8.07
N SER A 86 -1.79 15.68 -7.13
CA SER A 86 -1.36 15.53 -5.74
C SER A 86 -1.87 14.19 -5.18
N ALA A 87 -1.34 13.72 -4.04
CA ALA A 87 -1.83 12.52 -3.37
C ALA A 87 -3.32 12.65 -2.99
N ALA A 88 -3.78 13.85 -2.60
CA ALA A 88 -5.19 14.14 -2.32
C ALA A 88 -6.08 13.99 -3.55
N ARG A 89 -5.63 14.50 -4.71
CA ARG A 89 -6.37 14.33 -5.98
C ARG A 89 -6.38 12.87 -6.42
N ALA A 90 -5.25 12.16 -6.33
CA ALA A 90 -5.18 10.74 -6.64
C ALA A 90 -6.10 9.90 -5.73
N ALA A 91 -6.10 10.15 -4.41
CA ALA A 91 -7.01 9.49 -3.47
C ALA A 91 -8.48 9.77 -3.80
N LYS A 92 -8.81 10.99 -4.26
CA LYS A 92 -10.17 11.35 -4.66
C LYS A 92 -10.64 10.61 -5.91
N VAL A 93 -9.75 10.38 -6.88
CA VAL A 93 -10.04 9.53 -8.05
C VAL A 93 -10.40 8.11 -7.57
N ILE A 94 -9.62 7.56 -6.64
CA ILE A 94 -9.92 6.26 -6.05
C ILE A 94 -11.25 6.27 -5.32
N GLN A 95 -11.55 7.26 -4.46
CA GLN A 95 -12.83 7.34 -3.75
C GLN A 95 -14.05 7.39 -4.68
N ASN A 96 -13.95 8.14 -5.77
CA ASN A 96 -15.06 8.39 -6.69
C ASN A 96 -15.29 7.28 -7.72
N ALA A 97 -14.31 6.41 -7.95
CA ALA A 97 -14.47 5.31 -8.90
C ALA A 97 -15.58 4.33 -8.44
N ARG A 98 -16.05 3.47 -9.35
CA ARG A 98 -16.79 2.26 -8.99
C ARG A 98 -15.79 1.14 -8.79
N ARG A 99 -15.92 0.36 -7.72
CA ARG A 99 -15.06 -0.78 -7.34
C ARG A 99 -15.95 -1.87 -6.76
N GLY A 100 -15.57 -3.14 -6.95
CA GLY A 100 -16.21 -4.28 -6.30
C GLY A 100 -15.24 -5.18 -5.54
N VAL A 101 -13.94 -4.85 -5.47
CA VAL A 101 -12.91 -5.69 -4.82
C VAL A 101 -11.99 -4.90 -3.91
N THR A 102 -11.37 -5.59 -2.96
CA THR A 102 -10.63 -5.00 -1.84
C THR A 102 -9.13 -4.84 -2.11
N TRP A 103 -8.64 -3.63 -1.89
CA TRP A 103 -7.25 -3.23 -2.14
C TRP A 103 -6.80 -2.11 -1.21
N ASN A 104 -5.50 -2.10 -0.91
CA ASN A 104 -4.82 -0.96 -0.33
C ASN A 104 -4.05 -0.24 -1.44
N TYR A 105 -4.19 1.09 -1.54
CA TYR A 105 -3.36 1.91 -2.40
C TYR A 105 -2.44 2.77 -1.53
N ALA A 106 -1.13 2.66 -1.71
CA ALA A 106 -0.18 3.60 -1.15
C ALA A 106 -0.02 4.75 -2.14
N LEU A 107 -0.21 5.98 -1.69
CA LEU A 107 -0.03 7.19 -2.50
C LEU A 107 0.92 8.13 -1.78
N SER A 108 1.74 8.85 -2.54
CA SER A 108 2.59 9.91 -2.02
C SER A 108 2.84 10.96 -3.09
N ASP A 109 3.07 12.21 -2.68
CA ASP A 109 3.54 13.25 -3.59
C ASP A 109 4.72 14.04 -3.01
N GLY A 110 5.70 14.32 -3.87
CA GLY A 110 6.93 15.00 -3.48
C GLY A 110 6.81 16.53 -3.39
N ALA A 111 5.69 17.10 -3.82
CA ALA A 111 5.46 18.55 -3.79
C ALA A 111 5.00 19.00 -2.40
N SER A 112 4.11 18.23 -1.76
CA SER A 112 3.61 18.51 -0.41
C SER A 112 4.25 17.64 0.68
N ASP A 113 5.20 16.77 0.32
CA ASP A 113 5.87 15.82 1.23
C ASP A 113 4.87 15.01 2.07
N THR A 114 3.78 14.58 1.42
CA THR A 114 2.69 13.83 2.06
C THR A 114 2.55 12.41 1.50
N ALA A 115 1.92 11.55 2.28
CA ALA A 115 1.57 10.20 1.89
C ALA A 115 0.25 9.75 2.54
N CYS A 116 -0.46 8.83 1.89
CA CYS A 116 -1.60 8.16 2.48
C CYS A 116 -1.72 6.71 2.05
N ALA A 117 -2.45 5.95 2.86
CA ALA A 117 -2.97 4.65 2.47
C ALA A 117 -4.49 4.78 2.25
N VAL A 118 -4.94 4.44 1.05
CA VAL A 118 -6.36 4.33 0.72
C VAL A 118 -6.75 2.87 0.85
N GLU A 119 -7.50 2.55 1.90
CA GLU A 119 -8.02 1.19 2.13
C GLU A 119 -9.42 1.14 1.53
N ALA A 120 -9.60 0.34 0.49
CA ALA A 120 -10.79 0.34 -0.36
C ALA A 120 -11.43 -1.04 -0.42
N GLY A 121 -12.75 -1.08 -0.38
CA GLY A 121 -13.59 -2.20 -0.79
C GLY A 121 -14.59 -1.80 -1.86
N ALA A 122 -15.70 -2.53 -1.91
CA ALA A 122 -16.82 -2.27 -2.82
C ALA A 122 -17.40 -0.87 -2.63
N SER A 123 -17.79 -0.23 -3.74
CA SER A 123 -18.35 1.12 -3.78
C SER A 123 -19.77 1.18 -3.20
N TRP A 124 -19.85 1.18 -1.87
CA TRP A 124 -21.10 1.28 -1.13
C TRP A 124 -21.18 2.56 -0.29
N PRO A 125 -22.33 3.24 -0.26
CA PRO A 125 -22.50 4.49 0.49
C PRO A 125 -22.42 4.29 2.00
N ALA A 126 -22.79 3.10 2.48
CA ALA A 126 -22.75 2.69 3.88
C ALA A 126 -22.32 1.22 3.99
N ILE A 127 -21.92 0.81 5.19
CA ILE A 127 -21.46 -0.56 5.46
C ILE A 127 -21.76 -0.91 6.92
N ASP A 128 -22.28 -2.12 7.15
CA ASP A 128 -22.37 -2.69 8.50
C ASP A 128 -21.09 -3.49 8.78
N PHE A 129 -20.15 -2.88 9.49
CA PHE A 129 -18.88 -3.51 9.81
C PHE A 129 -19.02 -4.73 10.73
N LEU A 130 -20.07 -4.83 11.54
CA LEU A 130 -20.28 -5.95 12.48
C LEU A 130 -20.96 -7.15 11.82
N SER A 131 -21.39 -7.03 10.56
CA SER A 131 -21.94 -8.14 9.79
C SER A 131 -20.89 -9.16 9.30
N TYR A 132 -19.62 -8.76 9.19
CA TYR A 132 -18.55 -9.61 8.65
C TYR A 132 -17.95 -10.59 9.66
N PRO A 133 -17.61 -10.19 10.91
CA PRO A 133 -17.07 -11.13 11.87
C PRO A 133 -18.08 -12.23 12.21
N PRO A 134 -17.67 -13.51 12.34
CA PRO A 134 -18.55 -14.58 12.77
C PRO A 134 -19.14 -14.29 14.15
N LYS A 135 -20.40 -14.68 14.37
CA LYS A 135 -21.16 -14.37 15.61
C LYS A 135 -20.41 -14.68 16.91
N GLN A 136 -19.64 -15.76 16.92
CA GLN A 136 -18.84 -16.19 18.08
C GLN A 136 -17.69 -15.23 18.47
N TYR A 137 -17.25 -14.35 17.56
CA TYR A 137 -16.23 -13.32 17.84
C TYR A 137 -16.84 -12.01 18.33
N LEU A 138 -18.13 -11.76 18.08
CA LEU A 138 -18.81 -10.51 18.44
C LEU A 138 -18.67 -10.13 19.94
N PRO A 139 -18.71 -11.07 20.91
CA PRO A 139 -18.53 -10.73 22.32
C PRO A 139 -17.15 -10.14 22.67
N TYR A 140 -16.16 -10.30 21.79
CA TYR A 140 -14.78 -9.83 21.98
C TYR A 140 -14.45 -8.63 21.09
N LEU A 141 -15.43 -8.10 20.37
CA LEU A 141 -15.29 -7.00 19.43
C LEU A 141 -15.97 -5.72 19.95
N PRO A 142 -15.62 -4.54 19.41
CA PRO A 142 -16.36 -3.32 19.67
C PRO A 142 -17.81 -3.44 19.24
N ASP A 143 -18.71 -2.83 20.01
CA ASP A 143 -20.12 -2.70 19.63
C ASP A 143 -20.35 -1.49 18.71
N ALA A 144 -21.60 -1.33 18.24
CA ALA A 144 -21.97 -0.25 17.33
C ALA A 144 -21.77 1.15 17.94
N GLY A 145 -21.96 1.31 19.25
CA GLY A 145 -21.75 2.58 19.95
C GLY A 145 -20.28 2.97 19.94
N PHE A 146 -19.40 2.03 20.30
CA PHE A 146 -17.96 2.22 20.22
C PHE A 146 -17.50 2.58 18.81
N LEU A 147 -18.01 1.89 17.78
CA LEU A 147 -17.65 2.17 16.38
C LEU A 147 -18.06 3.57 15.91
N ALA A 148 -19.17 4.10 16.42
CA ALA A 148 -19.64 5.44 16.10
C ALA A 148 -18.81 6.53 16.79
N GLU A 149 -18.42 6.30 18.04
CA GLU A 149 -17.61 7.24 18.83
C GLU A 149 -16.14 7.28 18.39
N HIS A 150 -15.58 6.15 17.92
CA HIS A 150 -14.15 6.00 17.63
C HIS A 150 -13.88 5.83 16.14
N GLN A 151 -14.52 6.63 15.28
CA GLN A 151 -14.37 6.52 13.83
C GLN A 151 -12.89 6.67 13.39
N SER A 152 -12.35 5.67 12.69
CA SER A 152 -10.93 5.65 12.32
C SER A 152 -10.54 6.63 11.20
N ALA A 153 -11.47 6.91 10.29
CA ALA A 153 -11.38 7.94 9.26
C ALA A 153 -12.78 8.14 8.64
N PRO A 154 -13.05 9.23 7.90
CA PRO A 154 -14.28 9.36 7.13
C PRO A 154 -14.45 8.18 6.14
N TYR A 155 -15.57 7.46 6.25
CA TYR A 155 -15.96 6.44 5.28
C TYR A 155 -16.67 7.11 4.11
N LYS A 156 -16.20 6.86 2.89
CA LYS A 156 -16.80 7.41 1.68
C LYS A 156 -16.78 6.38 0.56
N ASN A 157 -17.95 5.90 0.17
CA ASN A 157 -18.12 5.01 -0.98
C ASN A 157 -17.20 3.76 -0.91
N GLY A 158 -17.17 3.05 0.22
CA GLY A 158 -16.28 1.88 0.36
C GLY A 158 -14.82 2.18 0.64
N VAL A 159 -14.47 3.45 0.88
CA VAL A 159 -13.09 3.88 1.05
C VAL A 159 -12.92 4.61 2.36
N MET A 160 -11.82 4.30 3.04
CA MET A 160 -11.28 5.11 4.12
C MET A 160 -9.84 5.49 3.76
N VAL A 161 -9.39 6.68 4.15
CA VAL A 161 -8.04 7.18 3.82
C VAL A 161 -7.31 7.50 5.11
N ARG A 162 -6.11 6.95 5.24
CA ARG A 162 -5.21 7.18 6.36
C ARG A 162 -4.04 8.04 5.89
N TRP A 163 -4.01 9.32 6.27
CA TRP A 163 -2.90 10.20 5.94
C TRP A 163 -1.73 10.03 6.91
N CYS A 164 -0.52 10.36 6.46
CA CYS A 164 0.61 10.54 7.36
C CYS A 164 0.29 11.65 8.37
N GLY A 165 0.68 11.45 9.63
CA GLY A 165 0.41 12.41 10.70
C GLY A 165 -1.01 12.37 11.31
N ASP A 166 -2.01 11.77 10.65
CA ASP A 166 -3.37 11.67 11.23
C ASP A 166 -3.35 10.92 12.57
N ALA A 167 -4.31 11.23 13.44
CA ALA A 167 -4.58 10.45 14.63
C ALA A 167 -4.95 9.00 14.25
N PHE A 168 -4.70 8.06 15.17
CA PHE A 168 -5.10 6.66 15.01
C PHE A 168 -5.87 6.23 16.25
N PRO A 169 -7.00 5.53 16.11
CA PRO A 169 -7.76 5.10 17.27
C PRO A 169 -7.11 3.85 17.90
N GLU A 170 -6.13 4.07 18.78
CA GLU A 170 -5.41 2.99 19.49
C GLU A 170 -6.31 2.27 20.51
N GLU A 171 -7.46 2.85 20.87
CA GLU A 171 -8.46 2.28 21.78
C GLU A 171 -8.97 0.92 21.30
N TYR A 172 -8.90 0.64 19.99
CA TYR A 172 -9.24 -0.67 19.43
C TYR A 172 -8.31 -1.79 19.91
N TYR A 173 -7.09 -1.50 20.37
CA TYR A 173 -6.15 -2.53 20.82
C TYR A 173 -6.62 -3.24 22.09
N LYS A 174 -7.52 -2.63 22.89
CA LYS A 174 -8.07 -3.26 24.10
C LYS A 174 -8.85 -4.54 23.81
N PHE A 175 -9.42 -4.68 22.61
CA PHE A 175 -10.18 -5.86 22.20
C PHE A 175 -9.29 -7.05 21.84
N ASN A 176 -8.01 -6.81 21.50
CA ASN A 176 -7.11 -7.87 21.07
C ASN A 176 -6.84 -8.91 22.17
N GLY A 177 -6.87 -8.54 23.45
CA GLY A 177 -6.70 -9.50 24.56
C GLY A 177 -7.74 -10.62 24.52
N GLY A 178 -9.02 -10.25 24.42
CA GLY A 178 -10.13 -11.21 24.33
C GLY A 178 -10.08 -12.04 23.05
N LEU A 179 -9.76 -11.42 21.91
CA LEU A 179 -9.63 -12.11 20.63
C LEU A 179 -8.51 -13.17 20.65
N TRP A 180 -7.35 -12.85 21.23
CA TRP A 180 -6.25 -13.81 21.38
C TRP A 180 -6.64 -14.95 22.31
N GLN A 181 -7.26 -14.66 23.44
CA GLN A 181 -7.67 -15.67 24.40
C GLN A 181 -8.66 -16.65 23.76
N PHE A 182 -9.71 -16.13 23.14
CA PHE A 182 -10.71 -16.96 22.45
C PHE A 182 -10.08 -17.82 21.35
N TYR A 183 -9.22 -17.25 20.51
CA TYR A 183 -8.56 -18.00 19.45
C TYR A 183 -7.63 -19.10 20.01
N LYS A 184 -6.91 -18.78 21.09
CA LYS A 184 -6.01 -19.71 21.77
C LYS A 184 -6.76 -20.91 22.33
N GLU A 185 -7.92 -20.68 22.94
CA GLU A 185 -8.77 -21.72 23.53
C GLU A 185 -9.42 -22.60 22.44
N LYS A 186 -9.82 -22.00 21.31
CA LYS A 186 -10.62 -22.70 20.28
C LYS A 186 -9.80 -23.34 19.16
N TYR A 187 -8.64 -22.79 18.79
CA TYR A 187 -7.96 -23.15 17.55
C TYR A 187 -6.47 -23.48 17.69
N ASP A 188 -5.69 -22.67 18.41
CA ASP A 188 -4.25 -22.92 18.57
C ASP A 188 -3.74 -22.42 19.92
N ASN A 189 -3.54 -23.35 20.85
CA ASN A 189 -3.09 -23.04 22.21
C ASN A 189 -1.64 -22.51 22.31
N ARG A 190 -0.88 -22.51 21.20
CA ARG A 190 0.51 -22.07 21.15
C ARG A 190 0.69 -20.59 20.85
N ILE A 191 -0.35 -19.91 20.37
CA ILE A 191 -0.26 -18.47 20.07
C ILE A 191 0.00 -17.67 21.35
N LYS A 192 0.77 -16.59 21.23
CA LYS A 192 1.16 -15.74 22.37
C LYS A 192 0.90 -14.29 22.05
N LEU A 193 0.12 -13.62 22.89
CA LEU A 193 0.06 -12.17 22.89
C LEU A 193 1.15 -11.64 23.83
N ARG A 194 2.17 -11.00 23.26
CA ARG A 194 3.27 -10.43 24.04
C ARG A 194 2.93 -9.02 24.52
N PRO A 195 3.45 -8.56 25.68
CA PRO A 195 3.19 -7.21 26.18
C PRO A 195 3.63 -6.10 25.22
N ASP A 196 4.68 -6.34 24.45
CA ASP A 196 5.22 -5.38 23.48
C ASP A 196 4.51 -5.41 22.12
N ALA A 197 3.55 -6.31 21.89
CA ALA A 197 2.99 -6.59 20.57
C ALA A 197 2.42 -5.36 19.85
N PHE A 198 1.83 -4.42 20.59
CA PHE A 198 1.21 -3.21 20.04
C PHE A 198 2.02 -1.92 20.26
N LEU A 199 3.22 -2.02 20.85
CA LEU A 199 4.10 -0.85 20.97
C LEU A 199 4.63 -0.41 19.59
N PRO A 200 5.07 0.85 19.40
CA PRO A 200 5.62 1.32 18.13
C PRO A 200 6.84 0.51 17.62
N TRP A 201 7.60 -0.07 18.53
CA TRP A 201 8.77 -0.95 18.29
C TRP A 201 8.44 -2.45 18.41
N GLY A 202 7.16 -2.76 18.63
CA GLY A 202 6.68 -4.09 18.91
C GLY A 202 6.72 -5.03 17.72
N PHE A 203 6.58 -6.31 18.03
CA PHE A 203 6.39 -7.38 17.06
C PHE A 203 5.29 -8.31 17.56
N ILE A 204 4.32 -8.64 16.70
CA ILE A 204 3.43 -9.78 16.97
C ILE A 204 4.19 -11.08 16.69
N ASN A 205 4.85 -11.13 15.54
CA ASN A 205 5.73 -12.22 15.11
C ASN A 205 7.15 -11.66 15.07
N ARG A 206 8.07 -12.19 15.89
CA ARG A 206 9.47 -11.68 15.95
C ARG A 206 10.35 -12.30 14.86
N THR A 207 9.92 -13.43 14.30
CA THR A 207 10.60 -14.12 13.22
C THR A 207 9.60 -14.48 12.12
N PRO A 208 10.05 -14.70 10.87
CA PRO A 208 9.17 -15.16 9.79
C PRO A 208 8.48 -16.50 10.08
N ARG A 209 8.95 -17.25 11.09
CA ARG A 209 8.42 -18.57 11.46
C ARG A 209 7.42 -18.51 12.62
N ASP A 210 7.32 -17.38 13.31
CA ASP A 210 6.37 -17.19 14.41
C ASP A 210 4.93 -17.26 13.88
N LYS A 211 4.03 -17.82 14.69
CA LYS A 211 2.62 -18.00 14.34
C LYS A 211 1.70 -17.44 15.41
N ASN A 212 1.90 -16.18 15.81
CA ASN A 212 1.19 -15.59 16.95
C ASN A 212 -0.08 -14.82 16.58
N CYS A 213 -0.35 -14.56 15.31
CA CYS A 213 -1.60 -13.90 14.90
C CYS A 213 -2.80 -14.86 15.02
N PRO A 214 -3.95 -14.43 15.58
CA PRO A 214 -5.19 -15.20 15.65
C PRO A 214 -5.91 -15.17 14.30
N SER A 215 -5.27 -15.68 13.24
CA SER A 215 -5.70 -15.45 11.85
C SER A 215 -5.97 -13.96 11.58
N SER A 216 -6.99 -13.59 10.80
CA SER A 216 -7.38 -12.20 10.55
C SER A 216 -8.13 -11.52 11.72
N TYR A 217 -8.46 -12.25 12.79
CA TYR A 217 -9.29 -11.80 13.92
C TYR A 217 -8.54 -10.93 14.93
N TYR A 218 -7.97 -9.82 14.48
CA TYR A 218 -7.34 -8.83 15.34
C TYR A 218 -7.25 -7.45 14.71
N PHE A 219 -7.14 -6.42 15.55
CA PHE A 219 -6.80 -5.06 15.15
C PHE A 219 -5.29 -4.92 15.05
N ALA A 220 -4.79 -4.73 13.83
CA ALA A 220 -3.36 -4.64 13.55
C ALA A 220 -2.78 -3.31 14.08
N PRO A 221 -1.56 -3.33 14.66
CA PRO A 221 -0.94 -2.12 15.19
C PRO A 221 -0.56 -1.14 14.08
N ARG A 222 -0.77 0.16 14.32
CA ARG A 222 -0.14 1.21 13.52
C ARG A 222 1.29 1.34 13.99
N ARG A 223 2.22 1.02 13.11
CA ARG A 223 3.65 1.05 13.43
C ARG A 223 4.30 2.38 13.13
N THR A 224 3.76 3.11 12.14
CA THR A 224 4.35 4.35 11.67
C THR A 224 3.88 5.58 12.45
N GLN A 225 4.82 6.49 12.70
CA GLN A 225 4.59 7.82 13.27
C GLN A 225 5.21 8.88 12.34
N GLY A 226 4.71 10.11 12.42
CA GLY A 226 5.19 11.21 11.58
C GLY A 226 4.82 11.05 10.10
N SER A 227 5.77 11.36 9.22
CA SER A 227 5.61 11.42 7.76
C SER A 227 5.70 10.06 7.04
N VAL A 228 5.85 8.95 7.77
CA VAL A 228 5.98 7.62 7.18
C VAL A 228 4.61 6.91 7.13
N ILE A 229 4.29 6.33 5.99
CA ILE A 229 3.19 5.38 5.83
C ILE A 229 3.76 4.04 5.36
N ILE A 230 3.32 2.96 6.00
CA ILE A 230 3.56 1.60 5.55
C ILE A 230 2.20 0.96 5.30
N THR A 231 2.14 0.14 4.26
CA THR A 231 1.03 -0.76 3.97
C THR A 231 1.58 -2.11 3.56
N SER A 232 0.85 -3.16 3.90
CA SER A 232 1.14 -4.54 3.52
C SER A 232 -0.12 -5.16 2.94
N ASN A 233 -0.32 -6.47 3.12
CA ASN A 233 -1.47 -7.21 2.58
C ASN A 233 -2.64 -7.34 3.57
N HIS A 234 -2.84 -6.34 4.43
CA HIS A 234 -4.02 -6.25 5.29
C HIS A 234 -4.47 -4.80 5.50
N PHE A 235 -5.72 -4.63 5.93
CA PHE A 235 -6.21 -3.36 6.44
C PHE A 235 -5.61 -3.02 7.79
N LEU A 236 -5.21 -1.76 7.97
CA LEU A 236 -4.74 -1.24 9.24
C LEU A 236 -5.82 -0.41 9.93
N MET A 237 -6.74 0.22 9.20
CA MET A 237 -7.84 0.94 9.84
C MET A 237 -8.81 -0.05 10.52
N PRO A 238 -9.15 0.13 11.80
CA PRO A 238 -9.96 -0.85 12.53
C PRO A 238 -11.33 -1.15 11.90
N HIS A 239 -12.02 -0.15 11.36
CA HIS A 239 -13.30 -0.35 10.65
C HIS A 239 -13.13 -1.24 9.41
N MET A 240 -12.17 -0.92 8.54
CA MET A 240 -11.86 -1.75 7.37
C MET A 240 -11.39 -3.15 7.79
N ARG A 241 -10.63 -3.24 8.89
CA ARG A 241 -10.14 -4.52 9.43
C ARG A 241 -11.26 -5.48 9.82
N LEU A 242 -12.41 -5.00 10.31
CA LEU A 242 -13.58 -5.84 10.58
C LEU A 242 -14.07 -6.57 9.33
N CYS A 243 -13.98 -5.95 8.16
CA CYS A 243 -14.34 -6.58 6.88
C CYS A 243 -13.41 -7.77 6.53
N ALA A 244 -12.18 -7.78 7.05
CA ALA A 244 -11.23 -8.87 6.89
C ALA A 244 -11.40 -10.00 7.92
N MET A 245 -12.24 -9.79 8.94
CA MET A 245 -12.56 -10.79 9.95
C MET A 245 -13.66 -11.76 9.49
N ASP A 246 -14.04 -11.77 8.21
CA ASP A 246 -14.92 -12.78 7.66
C ASP A 246 -14.29 -14.19 7.67
N SER A 247 -15.13 -15.21 7.84
CA SER A 247 -14.71 -16.62 7.91
C SER A 247 -14.08 -17.14 6.62
N TRP A 248 -14.60 -16.75 5.46
CA TRP A 248 -14.05 -17.17 4.16
C TRP A 248 -12.72 -16.47 3.92
N CYS A 249 -12.66 -15.17 4.19
CA CYS A 249 -11.42 -14.40 4.12
C CYS A 249 -10.33 -14.99 5.02
N ALA A 250 -10.66 -15.33 6.27
CA ALA A 250 -9.76 -15.99 7.21
C ALA A 250 -9.23 -17.35 6.70
N GLN A 251 -10.01 -18.09 5.91
CA GLN A 251 -9.57 -19.33 5.28
C GLN A 251 -8.62 -19.07 4.11
N VAL A 252 -8.93 -18.10 3.24
CA VAL A 252 -8.10 -17.75 2.08
C VAL A 252 -6.70 -17.27 2.51
N VAL A 253 -6.60 -16.53 3.62
CA VAL A 253 -5.32 -16.00 4.12
C VAL A 253 -4.61 -16.93 5.11
N LYS A 254 -5.14 -18.15 5.31
CA LYS A 254 -4.62 -19.09 6.30
C LYS A 254 -3.18 -19.46 5.97
N GLY A 255 -2.28 -19.19 6.91
CA GLY A 255 -0.84 -19.42 6.76
C GLY A 255 -0.05 -18.16 6.41
N ASP A 256 -0.66 -17.23 5.66
CA ASP A 256 0.02 -16.03 5.18
C ASP A 256 -0.11 -14.84 6.14
N VAL A 257 -1.16 -14.77 6.96
CA VAL A 257 -1.37 -13.67 7.92
C VAL A 257 -0.15 -13.39 8.79
N ASN A 258 0.54 -14.45 9.25
CA ASN A 258 1.69 -14.29 10.13
C ASN A 258 2.88 -13.66 9.40
N ASP A 259 3.10 -14.07 8.15
CA ASP A 259 4.10 -13.51 7.28
C ASP A 259 3.80 -12.04 6.93
N ILE A 260 2.54 -11.75 6.58
CA ILE A 260 2.07 -10.40 6.28
C ILE A 260 2.33 -9.45 7.45
N GLN A 261 2.00 -9.87 8.67
CA GLN A 261 2.24 -9.09 9.88
C GLN A 261 3.75 -8.96 10.18
N TRP A 262 4.52 -10.04 10.04
CA TRP A 262 5.95 -10.02 10.31
C TRP A 262 6.69 -9.06 9.36
N ARG A 263 6.42 -9.12 8.04
CA ARG A 263 7.03 -8.21 7.06
C ARG A 263 6.72 -6.74 7.38
N TYR A 264 5.49 -6.46 7.81
CA TYR A 264 5.08 -5.13 8.21
C TYR A 264 5.81 -4.64 9.47
N ASP A 265 5.92 -5.49 10.49
CA ASP A 265 6.64 -5.17 11.74
C ASP A 265 8.15 -4.99 11.51
N GLU A 266 8.78 -5.88 10.74
CA GLU A 266 10.22 -5.85 10.45
C GLU A 266 10.59 -4.65 9.58
N LEU A 267 9.81 -4.34 8.54
CA LEU A 267 10.06 -3.16 7.71
C LEU A 267 9.97 -1.88 8.56
N ASN A 268 8.96 -1.76 9.42
CA ASN A 268 8.87 -0.64 10.36
C ASN A 268 10.09 -0.55 11.27
N TYR A 269 10.52 -1.69 11.85
CA TYR A 269 11.69 -1.72 12.71
C TYR A 269 12.93 -1.17 11.99
N GLN A 270 13.19 -1.62 10.76
CA GLN A 270 14.35 -1.16 9.99
C GLN A 270 14.24 0.32 9.57
N ILE A 271 13.05 0.80 9.19
CA ILE A 271 12.82 2.22 8.91
C ILE A 271 13.13 3.07 10.15
N ARG A 272 12.63 2.66 11.33
CA ARG A 272 12.86 3.40 12.57
C ARG A 272 14.33 3.38 12.99
N GLN A 273 15.01 2.25 12.87
CA GLN A 273 16.46 2.17 13.09
C GLN A 273 17.24 3.11 12.17
N THR A 274 16.81 3.21 10.91
CA THR A 274 17.41 4.12 9.92
C THR A 274 17.18 5.58 10.32
N LEU A 275 15.95 5.95 10.69
CA LEU A 275 15.61 7.29 11.16
C LEU A 275 16.34 7.68 12.44
N LEU A 276 16.49 6.75 13.41
CA LEU A 276 17.29 7.00 14.61
C LEU A 276 18.77 7.27 14.28
N LYS A 277 19.33 6.53 13.32
CA LYS A 277 20.74 6.63 12.97
C LYS A 277 21.07 7.83 12.08
N GLN A 278 20.18 8.16 11.13
CA GLN A 278 20.44 9.11 10.05
C GLN A 278 19.60 10.39 10.15
N GLY A 279 18.58 10.43 11.03
CA GLY A 279 17.60 11.52 11.12
C GLY A 279 16.61 11.57 9.95
N SER A 280 16.90 10.92 8.82
CA SER A 280 16.08 10.87 7.62
C SER A 280 16.30 9.56 6.87
N VAL A 281 15.43 9.25 5.91
CA VAL A 281 15.63 8.13 4.98
C VAL A 281 16.15 8.69 3.66
N SER A 282 17.44 8.49 3.40
CA SER A 282 18.04 8.84 2.10
C SER A 282 17.54 7.93 0.99
N TYR A 283 17.74 8.32 -0.29
CA TYR A 283 17.39 7.49 -1.44
C TYR A 283 18.04 6.09 -1.39
N GLN A 284 19.34 6.04 -1.05
CA GLN A 284 20.06 4.77 -0.92
C GLN A 284 19.53 3.94 0.25
N ALA A 285 19.20 4.58 1.38
CA ALA A 285 18.58 3.89 2.50
C ALA A 285 17.18 3.36 2.12
N ALA A 286 16.38 4.10 1.35
CA ALA A 286 15.09 3.64 0.87
C ALA A 286 15.21 2.37 0.00
N LYS A 287 16.22 2.31 -0.89
CA LYS A 287 16.53 1.09 -1.68
C LYS A 287 16.86 -0.11 -0.79
N GLN A 288 17.72 0.08 0.21
CA GLN A 288 18.08 -0.98 1.15
C GLN A 288 16.88 -1.45 1.98
N LEU A 289 16.04 -0.51 2.42
CA LEU A 289 14.87 -0.79 3.25
C LEU A 289 13.79 -1.55 2.50
N ILE A 290 13.49 -1.19 1.25
CA ILE A 290 12.46 -1.89 0.47
C ILE A 290 12.92 -3.29 0.03
N ASP A 291 14.23 -3.48 -0.14
CA ASP A 291 14.84 -4.75 -0.56
C ASP A 291 15.39 -5.57 0.63
N PHE A 292 14.88 -5.34 1.85
CA PHE A 292 15.42 -5.95 3.08
C PHE A 292 15.34 -7.49 3.14
N LEU A 293 14.50 -8.08 2.28
CA LEU A 293 14.32 -9.53 2.15
C LEU A 293 15.23 -10.16 1.08
N ALA A 294 16.05 -9.35 0.39
CA ALA A 294 17.02 -9.85 -0.56
C ALA A 294 17.98 -10.87 0.07
N PRO A 295 18.51 -11.82 -0.72
CA PRO A 295 19.37 -12.89 -0.21
C PRO A 295 20.70 -12.38 0.37
N TYR A 296 21.10 -11.15 0.08
CA TYR A 296 22.27 -10.47 0.67
C TYR A 296 21.94 -9.67 1.95
N GLY A 297 20.67 -9.64 2.36
CA GLY A 297 20.18 -8.92 3.53
C GLY A 297 20.18 -9.75 4.81
N LYS A 298 19.43 -9.27 5.81
CA LYS A 298 19.30 -9.88 7.15
C LYS A 298 18.63 -11.27 7.12
N PHE A 299 17.83 -11.56 6.11
CA PHE A 299 17.05 -12.79 5.99
C PHE A 299 17.40 -13.56 4.70
N PRO A 300 18.65 -14.04 4.55
CA PRO A 300 19.15 -14.58 3.29
C PRO A 300 18.35 -15.78 2.76
N ASN A 301 17.73 -16.54 3.67
CA ASN A 301 16.97 -17.73 3.34
C ASN A 301 15.49 -17.49 3.07
N TYR A 302 15.00 -16.24 3.15
CA TYR A 302 13.58 -15.93 3.02
C TYR A 302 13.03 -16.37 1.64
N TYR A 303 13.77 -16.05 0.58
CA TYR A 303 13.44 -16.44 -0.80
C TYR A 303 14.20 -17.68 -1.30
N ALA A 304 14.77 -18.51 -0.42
CA ALA A 304 15.62 -19.63 -0.83
C ALA A 304 14.92 -20.65 -1.77
N LYS A 305 13.59 -20.64 -1.80
CA LYS A 305 12.76 -21.51 -2.65
C LYS A 305 12.37 -20.86 -4.00
N ASN A 306 12.73 -19.60 -4.24
CA ASN A 306 12.45 -18.98 -5.54
C ASN A 306 13.24 -19.71 -6.63
N PRO A 307 12.73 -19.74 -7.87
CA PRO A 307 13.46 -20.27 -9.01
C PRO A 307 14.82 -19.58 -9.17
N LYS A 308 15.79 -20.34 -9.67
CA LYS A 308 17.11 -19.85 -9.98
C LYS A 308 17.28 -19.68 -11.48
N SER A 309 18.32 -18.95 -11.87
CA SER A 309 18.82 -18.89 -13.25
C SER A 309 19.13 -20.29 -13.77
N ARG A 310 19.23 -20.43 -15.11
CA ARG A 310 19.51 -21.72 -15.77
C ARG A 310 20.82 -22.37 -15.28
N ASP A 311 21.81 -21.57 -14.89
CA ASP A 311 23.08 -22.04 -14.33
C ASP A 311 23.05 -22.25 -12.80
N GLY A 312 21.92 -21.99 -12.15
CA GLY A 312 21.71 -22.16 -10.71
C GLY A 312 22.42 -21.15 -9.81
N LYS A 313 23.07 -20.13 -10.38
CA LYS A 313 23.90 -19.17 -9.63
C LYS A 313 23.12 -17.98 -9.09
N ALA A 314 22.07 -17.55 -9.78
CA ALA A 314 21.33 -16.36 -9.44
C ALA A 314 19.90 -16.70 -9.00
N LEU A 315 19.44 -16.07 -7.93
CA LEU A 315 18.09 -16.25 -7.42
C LEU A 315 17.15 -15.25 -8.11
N ARG A 316 16.01 -15.71 -8.61
CA ARG A 316 15.04 -14.87 -9.33
C ARG A 316 14.25 -14.00 -8.35
N ILE A 317 14.01 -12.77 -8.77
CA ILE A 317 13.09 -11.83 -8.13
C ILE A 317 11.68 -12.14 -8.64
N GLU A 318 10.79 -12.59 -7.76
CA GLU A 318 9.38 -12.83 -8.11
C GLU A 318 8.63 -11.48 -8.13
N GLY A 319 8.62 -10.83 -9.29
CA GLY A 319 8.04 -9.50 -9.49
C GLY A 319 9.14 -8.44 -9.63
N CYS A 320 9.05 -7.36 -8.84
CA CYS A 320 10.10 -6.36 -8.76
C CYS A 320 10.12 -5.66 -7.40
N VAL A 321 11.20 -4.94 -7.16
CA VAL A 321 11.33 -3.96 -6.08
C VAL A 321 11.58 -2.60 -6.72
N SER A 322 10.85 -1.56 -6.31
CA SER A 322 10.93 -0.24 -6.94
C SER A 322 11.04 0.88 -5.91
N VAL A 323 11.85 1.89 -6.20
CA VAL A 323 11.99 3.12 -5.40
C VAL A 323 11.76 4.34 -6.30
N PHE A 324 10.91 5.24 -5.84
CA PHE A 324 10.54 6.46 -6.55
C PHE A 324 11.09 7.68 -5.80
N ASP A 325 11.95 8.46 -6.46
CA ASP A 325 12.32 9.81 -6.02
C ASP A 325 11.34 10.80 -6.65
N LEU A 326 10.37 11.23 -5.84
CA LEU A 326 9.24 12.05 -6.27
C LEU A 326 9.63 13.49 -6.61
N LYS A 327 10.71 14.01 -6.02
CA LYS A 327 11.20 15.37 -6.28
C LYS A 327 11.99 15.42 -7.59
N LYS A 328 12.81 14.39 -7.84
CA LYS A 328 13.54 14.25 -9.11
C LYS A 328 12.72 13.59 -10.23
N ARG A 329 11.52 13.09 -9.90
CA ARG A 329 10.65 12.31 -10.79
C ARG A 329 11.43 11.17 -11.47
N SER A 330 12.19 10.42 -10.66
CA SER A 330 12.90 9.23 -11.13
C SER A 330 12.45 7.98 -10.39
N VAL A 331 12.32 6.87 -11.12
CA VAL A 331 12.06 5.53 -10.58
C VAL A 331 13.28 4.65 -10.85
N GLU A 332 13.61 3.82 -9.88
CA GLU A 332 14.61 2.77 -10.05
C GLU A 332 14.03 1.44 -9.57
N SER A 333 14.19 0.38 -10.37
CA SER A 333 13.62 -0.93 -10.08
C SER A 333 14.65 -2.06 -10.22
N HIS A 334 14.48 -3.08 -9.40
CA HIS A 334 15.20 -4.34 -9.43
C HIS A 334 14.22 -5.44 -9.85
N TYR A 335 14.52 -6.10 -10.97
CA TYR A 335 13.75 -7.21 -11.53
C TYR A 335 14.71 -8.16 -12.26
N GLY A 336 14.24 -9.35 -12.64
CA GLY A 336 15.12 -10.40 -13.13
C GLY A 336 15.72 -11.19 -11.98
N TYR A 337 17.02 -11.07 -11.75
CA TYR A 337 17.75 -11.77 -10.70
C TYR A 337 18.41 -10.82 -9.71
N TYR A 338 18.64 -11.28 -8.47
CA TYR A 338 19.23 -10.45 -7.41
C TYR A 338 20.67 -9.98 -7.66
N ASN A 339 21.35 -10.51 -8.69
CA ASN A 339 22.67 -10.09 -9.13
C ASN A 339 22.64 -9.17 -10.36
N ASP A 340 21.45 -8.87 -10.89
CA ASP A 340 21.28 -7.91 -11.97
C ASP A 340 21.36 -6.48 -11.41
N ASP A 341 21.72 -5.54 -12.28
CA ASP A 341 21.73 -4.12 -11.90
C ASP A 341 20.31 -3.57 -11.79
N TRP A 342 20.15 -2.58 -10.91
CA TRP A 342 18.92 -1.80 -10.84
C TRP A 342 18.79 -0.91 -12.09
N VAL A 343 17.59 -0.87 -12.66
CA VAL A 343 17.30 -0.06 -13.85
C VAL A 343 16.64 1.24 -13.44
N LYS A 344 17.14 2.38 -13.95
CA LYS A 344 16.66 3.73 -13.62
C LYS A 344 15.99 4.42 -14.80
N THR A 345 14.89 5.13 -14.53
CA THR A 345 14.22 6.03 -15.46
C THR A 345 13.93 7.36 -14.79
N THR A 346 14.26 8.47 -15.46
CA THR A 346 13.98 9.84 -15.00
C THR A 346 12.99 10.48 -15.97
N LEU A 347 11.75 10.69 -15.53
CA LEU A 347 10.65 11.13 -16.40
C LEU A 347 10.93 12.44 -17.17
N PRO A 348 11.49 13.49 -16.55
CA PRO A 348 11.80 14.74 -17.25
C PRO A 348 12.72 14.57 -18.48
N ASN A 349 13.50 13.50 -18.58
CA ASN A 349 14.38 13.27 -19.73
C ASN A 349 13.61 12.88 -21.01
N TYR A 350 12.32 12.54 -20.89
CA TYR A 350 11.49 12.07 -22.00
C TYR A 350 10.42 13.08 -22.41
N PHE A 351 10.21 14.12 -21.60
CA PHE A 351 9.22 15.15 -21.83
C PHE A 351 9.91 16.51 -21.75
N THR A 352 10.09 17.16 -22.89
CA THR A 352 10.52 18.55 -22.92
C THR A 352 9.41 19.38 -22.28
N GLU A 353 9.71 20.11 -21.21
CA GLU A 353 8.82 21.21 -20.79
C GLU A 353 8.70 22.15 -21.99
N SER A 354 7.51 22.21 -22.60
CA SER A 354 7.28 23.18 -23.67
C SER A 354 7.55 24.59 -23.11
N PRO A 355 8.39 25.41 -23.76
CA PRO A 355 8.70 26.77 -23.31
C PRO A 355 7.45 27.66 -23.11
N SER A 356 6.30 27.26 -23.67
CA SER A 356 5.02 27.96 -23.55
C SER A 356 4.34 27.85 -22.19
N ALA A 357 4.73 26.92 -21.31
CA ALA A 357 4.14 26.80 -19.97
C ALA A 357 4.71 27.83 -18.97
N LEU A 358 5.93 28.34 -19.21
CA LEU A 358 6.56 29.37 -18.39
C LEU A 358 5.99 30.78 -18.64
N SER A 359 5.51 31.07 -19.85
CA SER A 359 4.91 32.37 -20.15
C SER A 359 3.49 32.52 -19.60
N ALA A 360 2.70 31.44 -19.56
CA ALA A 360 1.34 31.48 -18.99
C ALA A 360 1.33 31.66 -17.47
N GLY A 361 2.24 30.97 -16.75
CA GLY A 361 2.35 31.10 -15.29
C GLY A 361 2.87 32.45 -14.81
N THR A 362 3.62 33.16 -15.66
CA THR A 362 4.14 34.50 -15.34
C THR A 362 3.09 35.59 -15.59
N GLN A 363 2.26 35.44 -16.63
CA GLN A 363 1.14 36.37 -16.88
C GLN A 363 0.02 36.25 -15.83
N GLN A 364 -0.26 35.04 -15.34
CA GLN A 364 -1.31 34.83 -14.34
C GLN A 364 -0.92 35.33 -12.93
N ARG A 365 0.37 35.32 -12.59
CA ARG A 365 0.87 35.92 -11.33
C ARG A 365 0.97 37.44 -11.38
N ALA A 366 1.17 38.02 -12.56
CA ALA A 366 1.16 39.48 -12.72
C ALA A 366 -0.27 40.05 -12.58
N SER A 367 -1.29 39.35 -13.10
CA SER A 367 -2.68 39.80 -12.98
C SER A 367 -3.29 39.70 -11.58
N GLU A 368 -2.76 38.81 -10.72
CA GLU A 368 -3.21 38.68 -9.33
C GLU A 368 -2.54 39.68 -8.38
N ALA A 369 -1.38 40.23 -8.75
CA ALA A 369 -0.69 41.28 -7.98
C ALA A 369 -1.26 42.69 -8.23
N ASP A 370 -1.92 42.92 -9.37
CA ASP A 370 -2.59 44.19 -9.68
C ASP A 370 -4.04 44.27 -9.13
N GLN A 371 -4.50 43.24 -8.41
CA GLN A 371 -5.84 43.17 -7.79
C GLN A 371 -5.83 43.00 -6.26
N ALA A 372 -4.67 43.13 -5.62
CA ALA A 372 -4.52 43.23 -4.16
C ALA A 372 -4.00 44.63 -3.80
#